data_AF-A0A382KVZ3-F1
#
_entry.id   AF-A0A382KVZ3-F1
#
_cell.length_a   1.000
_cell.length_b   1.000
_cell.length_c   1.000
_cell.angle_alpha   90.00
_cell.angle_beta   90.00
_cell.angle_gamma   90.00
#
_symmetry.space_group_name_H-M   'P 1'
#
loop_
_entity.id
_entity.type
_entity.pdbx_description
1 polymer ?
#
loop_
_entity_poly.entity_id
_entity_poly.type
_entity_poly.pdbx_seq_one_letter_code
_entity_poly.pdbx_strand_id
1 'polypeptide(L)' 'MFTETLKRDLFSSDHGLFRDQVRRFIETEVLPFHDEWDEQGVVSREVWEKAG' A
#
# COMPACT_ATOMS: atom_id res chain seq x y z
N MET A 1 -8.77 24.78 0.59
CA MET A 1 -9.56 23.54 0.33
C MET A 1 -9.17 22.53 1.41
N PHE A 2 -9.90 22.49 2.53
CA PHE A 2 -9.73 21.45 3.55
C PHE A 2 -10.67 20.31 3.18
N THR A 3 -10.15 19.15 2.81
CA THR A 3 -10.97 17.93 2.72
C THR A 3 -11.23 17.47 4.14
N GLU A 4 -12.35 17.89 4.72
CA GLU A 4 -12.82 17.33 5.98
C GLU A 4 -13.09 15.84 5.76
N THR A 5 -12.22 15.01 6.34
CA THR A 5 -12.32 13.55 6.23
C THR A 5 -13.41 13.11 7.18
N LEU A 6 -14.55 12.66 6.64
CA LEU A 6 -15.59 11.98 7.42
C LEU A 6 -14.93 10.88 8.25
N LYS A 7 -15.09 10.95 9.57
CA LYS A 7 -14.58 9.93 10.49
C LYS A 7 -15.30 8.62 10.16
N ARG A 8 -14.57 7.68 9.57
CA ARG A 8 -15.10 6.37 9.18
C ARG A 8 -15.12 5.49 10.42
N ASP A 9 -16.22 5.54 11.17
CA ASP A 9 -16.43 4.72 12.38
C ASP A 9 -16.63 3.22 12.07
N LEU A 10 -16.56 2.84 10.79
CA LEU A 10 -16.64 1.44 10.32
C LEU A 10 -15.35 0.63 10.54
N PHE A 11 -14.22 1.29 10.82
CA PHE A 11 -12.93 0.61 10.94
C PHE A 11 -12.53 0.41 12.39
N SER A 12 -12.26 -0.84 12.76
CA SER A 12 -11.69 -1.18 14.06
C SER A 12 -10.18 -0.89 14.13
N SER A 13 -9.59 -1.03 15.32
CA SER A 13 -8.15 -0.97 15.55
C SER A 13 -7.35 -1.93 14.66
N ASP A 14 -7.90 -3.12 14.41
CA ASP A 14 -7.23 -4.16 13.60
C ASP A 14 -7.09 -3.72 12.15
N HIS A 15 -8.09 -3.02 11.62
CA HIS A 15 -8.02 -2.42 10.29
C HIS A 15 -6.95 -1.32 10.23
N GLY A 16 -6.79 -0.56 11.32
CA GLY A 16 -5.72 0.42 11.47
C GLY A 16 -4.34 -0.23 11.41
N LEU A 17 -4.12 -1.26 12.23
CA LEU A 17 -2.86 -2.01 12.25
C LEU A 17 -2.54 -2.66 10.90
N PHE A 18 -3.54 -3.23 10.23
CA PHE A 18 -3.37 -3.78 8.90
C PHE A 18 -2.99 -2.70 7.88
N ARG A 19 -3.68 -1.56 7.89
CA ARG A 19 -3.37 -0.43 7.01
C ARG A 19 -1.95 0.08 7.20
N ASP A 20 -1.48 0.17 8.44
CA ASP A 20 -0.12 0.62 8.74
C ASP A 20 0.92 -0.37 8.22
N GLN A 21 0.65 -1.68 8.31
CA GLN A 21 1.52 -2.71 7.74
C GLN A 21 1.56 -2.61 6.20
N VAL A 22 0.40 -2.50 5.55
CA VAL A 22 0.30 -2.33 4.09
C VAL A 22 1.02 -1.07 3.63
N ARG A 23 0.88 0.04 4.37
CA ARG A 23 1.57 1.29 4.05
C ARG A 23 3.08 1.10 4.04
N ARG A 24 3.64 0.50 5.10
CA ARG A 24 5.09 0.25 5.19
C ARG A 24 5.56 -0.67 4.06
N PHE A 25 4.81 -1.74 3.79
CA PHE A 25 5.12 -2.65 2.69
C PHE A 25 5.16 -1.91 1.34
N ILE A 26 4.16 -1.07 1.04
CA ILE A 26 4.16 -0.27 -0.19
C ILE A 26 5.39 0.66 -0.22
N GLU A 27 5.68 1.35 0.88
CA GLU A 27 6.81 2.29 0.96
C GLU A 27 8.17 1.61 0.73
N THR A 28 8.36 0.38 1.21
CA THR A 28 9.66 -0.30 1.14
C THR A 28 9.81 -1.27 -0.02
N GLU A 29 8.73 -1.96 -0.41
CA GLU A 29 8.78 -3.06 -1.39
C GLU A 29 8.16 -2.70 -2.75
N VAL A 30 7.35 -1.63 -2.84
CA VAL A 30 6.63 -1.25 -4.08
C VAL A 30 7.19 0.05 -4.66
N LEU A 31 7.16 1.14 -3.89
CA LEU A 31 7.52 2.48 -4.39
C LEU A 31 8.92 2.57 -5.01
N PRO A 32 9.96 1.89 -4.50
CA PRO A 32 11.29 1.96 -5.12
C PRO A 32 11.37 1.39 -6.55
N PHE A 33 10.43 0.52 -6.94
CA PHE A 33 10.46 -0.22 -8.21
C PHE A 33 9.27 0.10 -9.12
N HIS A 34 8.30 0.89 -8.63
CA HIS A 34 7.03 1.12 -9.31
C HIS A 34 7.20 1.70 -10.72
N ASP A 35 8.07 2.69 -10.89
CA ASP A 35 8.28 3.34 -12.18
C ASP A 35 8.89 2.38 -13.21
N GLU A 36 9.81 1.50 -12.78
CA GLU A 36 10.39 0.46 -13.63
C GLU A 36 9.30 -0.53 -14.10
N TRP A 37 8.40 -0.95 -13.22
CA TRP A 37 7.31 -1.86 -13.57
C TRP A 37 6.31 -1.22 -14.53
N ASP A 38 6.04 0.08 -14.40
CA ASP A 38 5.17 0.82 -15.30
C ASP A 38 5.78 0.91 -16.71
N GLU A 39 7.08 1.22 -16.80
CA GLU A 39 7.82 1.22 -18.06
C GLU A 39 7.86 -0.17 -18.73
N GLN A 40 8.02 -1.23 -17.94
CA GLN A 40 8.04 -2.62 -18.42
C GLN A 40 6.63 -3.19 -18.67
N GLY A 41 5.59 -2.53 -18.16
CA GLY A 41 4.20 -3.01 -18.21
C GLY A 41 3.95 -4.26 -17.38
N VAL A 42 4.81 -4.58 -16.40
CA VAL A 42 4.69 -5.78 -15.57
C VAL A 42 5.24 -5.56 -14.17
N VAL A 43 4.47 -5.97 -13.17
CA VAL A 43 4.91 -5.98 -11.77
C VAL A 43 5.72 -7.25 -11.49
N SER A 44 6.85 -7.10 -10.81
CA SER A 44 7.71 -8.24 -10.46
C SER A 44 6.94 -9.32 -9.67
N ARG A 45 7.20 -10.59 -9.98
CA ARG A 45 6.65 -11.72 -9.22
C ARG A 45 7.10 -11.71 -7.76
N GLU A 46 8.31 -11.21 -7.49
CA GLU A 46 8.89 -11.20 -6.15
C GLU A 46 8.05 -10.38 -5.15
N VAL A 47 7.49 -9.25 -5.57
CA VAL A 47 6.67 -8.42 -4.67
C VAL A 47 5.37 -9.14 -4.29
N TRP A 48 4.80 -9.93 -5.22
CA TRP A 48 3.62 -10.75 -4.94
C TRP A 48 3.93 -11.88 -3.96
N GLU A 49 5.08 -12.53 -4.09
CA GLU A 49 5.52 -13.57 -3.16
C GLU A 49 5.81 -13.00 -1.76
N LYS A 50 6.32 -11.77 -1.67
CA LYS A 50 6.55 -11.07 -0.39
C LYS A 50 5.26 -10.60 0.28
N ALA A 51 4.23 -10.26 -0.50
CA ALA A 51 2.95 -9.81 0.03
C ALA A 51 2.19 -10.92 0.79
N GLY A 52 2.51 -12.19 0.49
CA GLY A 52 1.91 -13.37 1.12
C GLY A 52 0.83 -14.03 0.28
#